data_AF-R8VXI1-F1
#
_entry.id   AF-R8VXI1-F1
#
_cell.length_a   1.000
_cell.length_b   1.000
_cell.length_c   1.000
_cell.angle_alpha   90.00
_cell.angle_beta   90.00
_cell.angle_gamma   90.00
#
_symmetry.space_group_name_H-M   'P 1'
#
loop_
_entity.id
_entity.type
_entity.pdbx_description
1 polymer ?
#
loop_
_entity_poly.entity_id
_entity_poly.type
_entity_poly.pdbx_seq_one_letter_code
_entity_poly.pdbx_strand_id
1 'polypeptide(L)' 'MTAKCVGCGLHWNVSIYQKIPRSGYICPHCESRLRAGETLPNKQADQSGRPQKMKGAKP' A
#
# COMPACT_ATOMS: atom_id res chain seq x y z
N MET A 1 7.28 -17.74 -8.55
CA MET A 1 7.74 -16.37 -8.82
C MET A 1 7.15 -15.48 -7.73
N THR A 2 7.90 -14.51 -7.21
CA THR A 2 7.38 -13.61 -6.17
C THR A 2 7.34 -12.18 -6.68
N ALA A 3 6.29 -11.45 -6.33
CA ALA A 3 6.12 -10.07 -6.71
C ALA A 3 5.75 -9.20 -5.52
N LYS A 4 6.32 -8.00 -5.46
CA LYS A 4 6.00 -7.02 -4.44
C LYS A 4 4.73 -6.26 -4.84
N CYS A 5 3.73 -6.27 -3.98
CA CYS A 5 2.51 -5.50 -4.17
C CYS A 5 2.78 -4.00 -4.00
N VAL A 6 2.35 -3.17 -4.96
CA VAL A 6 2.51 -1.71 -4.86
C VAL A 6 1.55 -1.06 -3.86
N GLY A 7 0.43 -1.72 -3.53
CA GLY A 7 -0.53 -1.23 -2.55
C GLY A 7 -0.06 -1.42 -1.11
N CYS A 8 0.25 -2.66 -0.71
CA CYS A 8 0.60 -2.97 0.68
C CYS A 8 2.11 -3.15 0.94
N GLY A 9 2.92 -3.27 -0.12
CA GLY A 9 4.37 -3.46 -0.04
C GLY A 9 4.81 -4.88 0.31
N LEU A 10 3.87 -5.83 0.45
CA LEU A 10 4.17 -7.23 0.79
C LEU A 10 4.56 -8.04 -0.46
N HIS A 11 5.37 -9.08 -0.26
CA HIS A 11 5.72 -10.05 -1.30
C HIS A 11 4.66 -11.14 -1.38
N TRP A 12 4.18 -11.41 -2.59
CA TRP A 12 3.17 -12.44 -2.86
C TRP A 12 3.70 -13.47 -3.84
N ASN A 13 3.31 -14.72 -3.62
CA ASN A 13 3.57 -15.78 -4.59
C ASN A 13 2.61 -15.61 -5.77
N VAL A 14 3.19 -15.37 -6.93
CA VAL A 14 2.47 -15.17 -8.19
C VAL A 14 2.77 -16.33 -9.12
N SER A 15 1.78 -16.69 -9.93
CA SER A 15 1.95 -17.68 -10.98
C SER A 15 3.12 -17.29 -11.89
N ILE A 16 3.98 -18.23 -12.22
CA ILE A 16 5.13 -18.00 -13.13
C ILE A 16 4.68 -17.57 -14.53
N TYR A 17 3.45 -17.89 -14.91
CA TYR A 17 2.82 -17.50 -16.16
C TYR A 17 2.19 -16.09 -16.11
N GLN A 18 2.05 -15.50 -14.92
CA GLN A 18 1.46 -14.18 -14.82
C GLN A 18 2.44 -13.11 -15.29
N LYS A 19 2.07 -12.37 -16.33
CA LYS A 19 2.79 -11.20 -16.79
C LYS A 19 2.54 -10.07 -15.81
N ILE A 20 3.56 -9.70 -15.04
CA ILE A 20 3.49 -8.55 -14.14
C ILE A 20 3.92 -7.32 -14.92
N PRO A 21 3.03 -6.34 -15.12
CA PRO A 21 3.37 -5.12 -15.82
C PRO A 21 4.40 -4.32 -15.03
N ARG A 22 5.23 -3.54 -15.74
CA ARG A 22 6.24 -2.66 -15.12
C ARG A 22 5.62 -1.59 -14.21
N SER A 23 4.34 -1.29 -14.39
CA SER A 23 3.56 -0.41 -13.52
C SER A 23 3.40 -0.96 -12.09
N GLY A 24 3.62 -2.26 -11.90
CA GLY A 24 3.61 -2.91 -10.59
C GLY A 24 2.52 -3.97 -10.43
N TYR A 25 2.73 -4.84 -9.45
CA TYR A 25 1.79 -5.89 -9.09
C TYR A 25 0.81 -5.38 -8.02
N ILE A 26 -0.48 -5.67 -8.16
CA ILE A 26 -1.50 -5.49 -7.13
C ILE A 26 -1.91 -6.86 -6.63
N CYS A 27 -1.82 -7.10 -5.32
CA CYS A 27 -2.24 -8.36 -4.73
C CYS A 27 -3.77 -8.46 -4.65
N PRO A 28 -4.34 -9.68 -4.64
CA PRO A 28 -5.79 -9.88 -4.56
C PRO A 28 -6.42 -9.18 -3.35
N HIS A 29 -5.71 -9.09 -2.22
CA HIS A 29 -6.18 -8.36 -1.04
C HIS A 29 -6.35 -6.85 -1.30
N CYS A 30 -5.36 -6.25 -1.97
CA CYS A 30 -5.42 -4.85 -2.36
C CYS A 30 -6.46 -4.63 -3.48
N GLU A 31 -6.57 -5.56 -4.43
CA GLU A 31 -7.59 -5.50 -5.47
C GLU A 31 -9.01 -5.51 -4.88
N SER A 32 -9.28 -6.40 -3.92
CA SER A 32 -10.58 -6.45 -3.23
C SER A 32 -10.89 -5.12 -2.53
N ARG A 33 -9.90 -4.49 -1.88
CA ARG A 33 -10.06 -3.18 -1.24
C ARG A 33 -10.34 -2.06 -2.23
N LEU A 34 -9.63 -2.04 -3.37
CA LEU A 34 -9.91 -1.10 -4.46
C LEU A 34 -11.36 -1.23 -4.95
N ARG A 35 -11.82 -2.47 -5.17
CA ARG A 35 -13.20 -2.71 -5.62
C ARG A 35 -14.24 -2.27 -4.57
N ALA A 36 -13.90 -2.34 -3.29
CA ALA A 36 -14.72 -1.84 -2.19
C ALA A 36 -14.72 -0.30 -2.07
N GLY A 37 -13.93 0.40 -2.90
CA GLY A 37 -13.77 1.86 -2.80
C GLY A 37 -12.87 2.30 -1.65
N GLU A 38 -12.15 1.38 -1.02
CA GLU A 38 -11.17 1.71 0.02
C GLU A 38 -9.90 2.24 -0.65
N THR A 39 -9.42 3.40 -0.20
CA THR A 39 -8.14 3.93 -0.65
C THR A 39 -7.02 3.03 -0.15
N LEU A 40 -6.21 2.52 -1.07
CA LEU A 40 -5.04 1.75 -0.68
C LEU A 40 -4.15 2.63 0.21
N PRO A 41 -3.65 2.11 1.35
CA PRO A 41 -2.72 2.84 2.17
C PRO A 41 -1.46 3.07 1.35
N ASN A 42 -1.35 4.25 0.75
CA ASN A 42 -0.17 4.67 0.04
C ASN A 42 0.94 4.81 1.08
N LYS A 43 1.73 3.75 1.27
CA LYS A 43 2.86 3.76 2.20
C LYS A 43 3.94 4.80 1.84
N GLN A 44 3.85 5.46 0.69
CA GLN A 44 4.71 6.60 0.34
C GLN A 44 4.19 7.93 0.92
N ALA A 45 2.93 8.02 1.34
CA ALA A 45 2.36 9.24 1.93
C ALA A 45 2.55 9.34 3.46
N ASP A 46 2.96 8.27 4.14
CA ASP A 46 3.14 8.25 5.60
C ASP A 46 4.50 8.80 6.08
N GLN A 47 5.45 9.07 5.18
CA GLN A 47 6.77 9.59 5.56
C GLN A 47 6.94 11.11 5.42
N SER A 48 5.89 11.83 5.00
CA SER A 48 5.95 13.28 4.81
C SER A 48 4.78 13.97 5.50
N GLY A 49 4.92 14.24 6.80
CA GLY A 49 4.18 15.35 7.42
C GLY A 49 3.20 15.04 8.55
N ARG A 50 3.56 14.22 9.54
CA ARG A 50 2.92 14.32 10.86
C ARG A 50 3.93 14.76 11.92
N PRO A 51 4.11 16.08 12.19
CA PRO A 51 4.61 16.46 13.49
C PRO A 51 3.62 15.95 14.55
N GLN A 52 4.17 15.21 15.50
CA GLN A 52 3.43 14.61 16.59
C GLN A 52 2.81 15.71 17.45
N LYS A 53 1.49 15.62 17.59
CA LYS A 53 0.61 16.14 18.65
C LYS A 53 1.37 16.66 19.90
N MET A 54 1.61 17.98 20.00
CA MET A 54 1.94 18.60 21.29
C MET A 54 0.62 18.97 21.99
N LYS A 55 0.34 18.34 23.13
CA LYS A 55 -0.67 18.80 24.09
C LYS A 55 0.06 19.51 25.24
N GLY A 56 -0.21 20.80 25.43
CA GLY A 56 0.24 21.62 26.57
C GLY A 56 0.44 23.07 26.12
N ALA A 57 0.02 24.12 26.81
CA ALA A 57 -0.57 24.29 28.13
C ALA A 57 -1.54 25.50 28.09
N LYS A 58 -2.48 25.54 29.04
CA LYS A 58 -3.50 26.60 29.17
C LYS A 58 -2.93 27.73 30.06
N PRO A 59 -3.15 29.02 29.74
CA PRO A 59 -2.75 30.12 30.62
C PRO A 59 -3.55 30.14 31.94
#